data_AF-A0A972YIR2-F1
#
_entry.id   AF-A0A972YIR2-F1
#
_cell.length_a   1.000
_cell.length_b   1.000
_cell.length_c   1.000
_cell.angle_alpha   90.00
_cell.angle_beta   90.00
_cell.angle_gamma   90.00
#
_symmetry.space_group_name_H-M   'P 1'
#
loop_
_entity.id
_entity.type
_entity.pdbx_description
1 polymer ?
#
loop_
_entity_poly.entity_id
_entity_poly.type
_entity_poly.pdbx_seq_one_letter_code
_entity_poly.pdbx_strand_id
1 'polypeptide(L)'
;MPEKLKKSTLYLNYAFILYAFCIPLSRAGIVFSSILIIVLWIIEGNFKSKFKILKDIKFILFSIILTCYLLLSVFWSDSSSYNYHDFDKFWYYLTFFAITTSLKKKFLPYLLYSFIFAMSIDIILSYGMFLEFWSLKHGTAINPTPFMNHLEYSILLAVVSLVFFNKLILTKSVSVLKITYLIMFIISTINLFLIQGRIGQLSFFLSIFILIIFYFKNKFKAFFYSITLISIILFSSYHLSDSFKYRLNQTIADVKNVIEKKDFSGSWGIRASAWVVTYNILKDNILFGTGIADLDLDYKRIIEIEKVVQVNDTSAMYNGGYHNEFLELTAAGGLISFLLFIIIFYYLSKIEIKDLEIRNIKIFLLVVLLFSLLGDNFLRLQFTMNLFSLFIGIILAQEKLEKSFQV
;
A
#
# COMPACT_ATOMS: atom_id res chain seq x y z
N MET A 1 -19.91 -31.75 3.12
CA MET A 1 -19.29 -31.07 1.96
C MET A 1 -18.74 -32.13 1.02
N PRO A 2 -19.21 -32.19 -0.24
CA PRO A 2 -18.75 -33.14 -1.27
C PRO A 2 -17.23 -33.16 -1.42
N GLU A 3 -16.67 -34.31 -1.80
CA GLU A 3 -15.22 -34.51 -1.92
C GLU A 3 -14.56 -33.56 -2.93
N LYS A 4 -15.23 -33.32 -4.07
CA LYS A 4 -14.82 -32.34 -5.09
C LYS A 4 -14.64 -30.92 -4.51
N LEU A 5 -15.54 -30.53 -3.62
CA LEU A 5 -15.52 -29.24 -2.93
C LEU A 5 -14.35 -29.15 -1.93
N LYS A 6 -14.05 -30.24 -1.21
CA LYS A 6 -12.88 -30.28 -0.31
C LYS A 6 -11.56 -30.12 -1.08
N LYS A 7 -11.46 -30.76 -2.26
CA LYS A 7 -10.28 -30.71 -3.12
C LYS A 7 -10.07 -29.34 -3.76
N SER A 8 -11.13 -28.68 -4.24
CA SER A 8 -11.03 -27.31 -4.79
C SER A 8 -10.62 -26.28 -3.73
N THR A 9 -11.18 -26.35 -2.51
CA THR A 9 -10.78 -25.48 -1.40
C THR A 9 -9.30 -25.67 -1.05
N LEU A 10 -8.79 -26.90 -1.09
CA LEU A 10 -7.39 -27.20 -0.85
C LEU A 10 -6.49 -26.51 -1.89
N TYR A 11 -6.77 -26.70 -3.17
CA TYR A 11 -5.99 -26.08 -4.26
C TYR A 11 -6.06 -24.55 -4.23
N LEU A 12 -7.23 -23.97 -3.91
CA LEU A 12 -7.39 -22.53 -3.76
C LEU A 12 -6.47 -21.96 -2.66
N ASN A 13 -6.33 -22.68 -1.54
CA ASN A 13 -5.43 -22.24 -0.47
C ASN A 13 -3.94 -22.35 -0.85
N TYR A 14 -3.55 -23.34 -1.66
CA TYR A 14 -2.20 -23.37 -2.25
C TYR A 14 -1.99 -22.25 -3.28
N ALA A 15 -3.02 -21.89 -4.04
CA ALA A 15 -2.96 -20.74 -4.95
C ALA A 15 -2.77 -19.41 -4.19
N PHE A 16 -3.36 -19.26 -3.00
CA PHE A 16 -3.07 -18.10 -2.13
C PHE A 16 -1.58 -18.05 -1.75
N ILE A 17 -0.98 -19.18 -1.37
CA ILE A 17 0.45 -19.26 -1.04
C ILE A 17 1.29 -18.86 -2.24
N LEU A 18 1.00 -19.40 -3.43
CA LEU A 18 1.68 -19.02 -4.67
C LEU A 18 1.54 -17.52 -4.95
N TYR A 19 0.35 -16.96 -4.76
CA TYR A 19 0.10 -15.52 -4.94
C TYR A 19 0.94 -14.67 -3.98
N ALA A 20 1.00 -15.04 -2.69
CA ALA A 20 1.88 -14.39 -1.72
C ALA A 20 3.36 -14.45 -2.10
N PHE A 21 3.81 -15.58 -2.66
CA PHE A 21 5.17 -15.73 -3.21
C PHE A 21 5.42 -14.84 -4.43
N CYS A 22 4.45 -14.74 -5.34
CA CYS A 22 4.60 -14.01 -6.59
C CYS A 22 4.59 -12.49 -6.40
N ILE A 23 3.91 -11.96 -5.37
CA ILE A 23 3.78 -10.51 -5.14
C ILE A 23 5.15 -9.81 -5.17
N PRO A 24 6.16 -10.19 -4.38
CA PRO A 24 7.44 -9.48 -4.42
C PRO A 24 8.24 -9.67 -5.71
N LEU A 25 8.04 -10.77 -6.43
CA LEU A 25 9.01 -11.27 -7.41
C LEU A 25 8.60 -11.10 -8.87
N SER A 26 7.31 -11.00 -9.21
CA SER A 26 6.90 -11.06 -10.61
C SER A 26 5.52 -10.48 -10.92
N ARG A 27 5.49 -9.48 -11.83
CA ARG A 27 4.24 -8.98 -12.42
C ARG A 27 3.44 -10.08 -13.12
N ALA A 28 4.12 -10.94 -13.90
CA ALA A 28 3.47 -12.04 -14.60
C ALA A 28 2.99 -13.12 -13.62
N GLY A 29 3.77 -13.40 -12.57
CA GLY A 29 3.37 -14.30 -11.48
C GLY A 29 2.12 -13.81 -10.76
N ILE A 30 2.01 -12.51 -10.48
CA ILE A 30 0.82 -11.88 -9.90
C ILE A 30 -0.39 -12.09 -10.81
N VAL A 31 -0.29 -11.81 -12.12
CA VAL A 31 -1.38 -12.04 -13.09
C VAL A 31 -1.82 -13.51 -13.05
N PHE A 32 -0.88 -14.43 -13.23
CA PHE A 32 -1.14 -15.87 -13.29
C PHE A 32 -1.82 -16.38 -12.01
N SER A 33 -1.23 -16.08 -10.86
CA SER A 33 -1.75 -16.55 -9.57
C SER A 33 -3.09 -15.91 -9.22
N SER A 34 -3.34 -14.66 -9.61
CA SER A 34 -4.64 -14.00 -9.43
C SER A 34 -5.73 -14.65 -10.27
N ILE A 35 -5.47 -14.92 -11.55
CA ILE A 35 -6.41 -15.64 -12.43
C ILE A 35 -6.68 -17.04 -11.88
N LEU A 36 -5.63 -17.76 -11.46
CA LEU A 36 -5.76 -19.09 -10.87
C LEU A 36 -6.65 -19.06 -9.61
N ILE A 37 -6.45 -18.08 -8.72
CA ILE A 37 -7.30 -17.87 -7.54
C ILE A 37 -8.76 -17.67 -7.95
N ILE A 38 -9.02 -16.79 -8.92
CA ILE A 38 -10.39 -16.46 -9.35
C ILE A 38 -11.08 -17.69 -9.94
N VAL A 39 -10.41 -18.43 -10.81
CA VAL A 39 -10.94 -19.66 -11.42
C VAL A 39 -11.22 -20.71 -10.35
N LEU A 40 -10.29 -20.97 -9.44
CA LEU A 40 -10.48 -21.94 -8.36
C LEU A 40 -11.57 -21.50 -7.37
N TRP A 41 -11.71 -20.19 -7.12
CA TRP A 41 -12.76 -19.63 -6.28
C TRP A 41 -14.15 -19.79 -6.91
N ILE A 42 -14.25 -19.68 -8.23
CA ILE A 42 -15.48 -19.97 -8.98
C ILE A 42 -15.81 -21.46 -8.93
N ILE A 43 -14.81 -22.33 -9.17
CA ILE A 43 -14.98 -23.80 -9.11
C ILE A 43 -15.38 -24.26 -7.70
N GLU A 44 -14.84 -23.64 -6.65
CA GLU A 44 -15.24 -23.89 -5.27
C GLU A 44 -16.70 -23.53 -5.00
N GLY A 45 -17.27 -22.58 -5.75
CA GLY A 45 -18.70 -22.25 -5.68
C GLY A 45 -19.16 -21.78 -4.31
N ASN A 46 -20.36 -22.22 -3.88
CA ASN A 46 -21.02 -21.81 -2.64
C ASN A 46 -21.19 -20.28 -2.49
N PHE A 47 -21.52 -19.60 -3.60
CA PHE A 47 -21.63 -18.14 -3.66
C PHE A 47 -22.67 -17.57 -2.69
N LYS A 48 -23.74 -18.30 -2.37
CA LYS A 48 -24.73 -17.86 -1.38
C LYS A 48 -24.10 -17.64 0.00
N SER A 49 -23.26 -18.58 0.46
CA SER A 49 -22.55 -18.44 1.74
C SER A 49 -21.47 -17.35 1.67
N LYS A 50 -20.72 -17.29 0.56
CA LYS A 50 -19.71 -16.25 0.32
C LYS A 50 -20.31 -14.85 0.36
N PHE A 51 -21.44 -14.65 -0.31
CA PHE A 51 -22.17 -13.37 -0.30
C PHE A 51 -22.65 -13.01 1.10
N LYS A 52 -23.17 -13.97 1.88
CA LYS A 52 -23.57 -13.74 3.27
C LYS A 52 -22.40 -13.26 4.13
N ILE A 53 -21.19 -13.80 3.92
CA ILE A 53 -19.98 -13.34 4.61
C ILE A 53 -19.64 -11.90 4.21
N LEU A 54 -19.64 -11.59 2.91
CA LEU A 54 -19.15 -10.30 2.40
C LEU A 54 -20.10 -9.13 2.69
N LYS A 55 -21.43 -9.35 2.62
CA LYS A 55 -22.42 -8.28 2.78
C LYS A 55 -22.40 -7.62 4.17
N ASP A 56 -21.96 -8.36 5.19
CA ASP A 56 -21.96 -7.89 6.57
C ASP A 56 -20.69 -7.08 6.90
N ILE A 57 -19.71 -7.04 5.99
CA ILE A 57 -18.44 -6.35 6.16
C ILE A 57 -18.57 -4.90 5.68
N LYS A 58 -18.71 -3.98 6.63
CA LYS A 58 -18.90 -2.54 6.34
C LYS A 58 -17.77 -1.92 5.51
N PHE A 59 -16.53 -2.35 5.71
CA PHE A 59 -15.40 -1.95 4.85
C PHE A 59 -15.73 -2.18 3.36
N ILE A 60 -16.21 -3.37 3.00
CA ILE A 60 -16.56 -3.73 1.62
C ILE A 60 -17.76 -2.90 1.12
N LEU A 61 -18.79 -2.75 1.96
CA LEU A 61 -19.97 -1.96 1.61
C LEU A 61 -19.59 -0.52 1.23
N PHE A 62 -18.79 0.16 2.06
CA PHE A 62 -18.39 1.54 1.79
C PHE A 62 -17.41 1.66 0.62
N SER A 63 -16.57 0.64 0.37
CA SER A 63 -15.76 0.58 -0.86
C SER A 63 -16.64 0.52 -2.10
N ILE A 64 -17.68 -0.32 -2.11
CA ILE A 64 -18.63 -0.41 -3.22
C ILE A 64 -19.41 0.90 -3.39
N ILE A 65 -19.89 1.51 -2.30
CA ILE A 65 -20.59 2.80 -2.35
C ILE A 65 -19.69 3.88 -2.95
N LEU A 66 -18.42 3.97 -2.53
CA LEU A 66 -17.47 4.92 -3.11
C LEU A 66 -17.26 4.66 -4.61
N THR A 67 -17.04 3.41 -5.01
CA THR A 67 -16.88 3.06 -6.44
C THR A 67 -18.13 3.44 -7.25
N CYS A 68 -19.33 3.11 -6.76
CA CYS A 68 -20.57 3.48 -7.43
C CYS A 68 -20.74 5.00 -7.50
N TYR A 69 -20.41 5.73 -6.42
CA TYR A 69 -20.46 7.19 -6.41
C TYR A 69 -19.52 7.81 -7.44
N LEU A 70 -18.27 7.32 -7.55
CA LEU A 70 -17.33 7.77 -8.56
C LEU A 70 -17.81 7.45 -9.99
N LEU A 71 -18.42 6.28 -10.21
CA LEU A 71 -19.01 5.96 -11.52
C LEU A 71 -20.20 6.87 -11.86
N LEU A 72 -21.03 7.22 -10.86
CA LEU A 72 -22.10 8.21 -11.04
C LEU A 72 -21.55 9.61 -11.35
N SER A 73 -20.34 9.92 -10.88
CA SER A 73 -19.72 11.23 -11.10
C SER A 73 -19.45 11.57 -12.56
N VAL A 74 -19.42 10.58 -13.43
CA VAL A 74 -19.36 10.77 -14.89
C VAL A 74 -20.57 11.56 -15.41
N PHE A 75 -21.75 11.50 -14.75
CA PHE A 75 -22.96 12.19 -15.22
C PHE A 75 -22.92 13.71 -15.06
N TRP A 76 -22.07 14.23 -14.19
CA TRP A 76 -21.86 15.68 -14.04
C TRP A 76 -20.48 16.13 -14.49
N SER A 77 -19.75 15.25 -15.18
CA SER A 77 -18.56 15.64 -15.91
C SER A 77 -18.92 16.22 -17.28
N ASP A 78 -18.21 17.26 -17.67
CA ASP A 78 -18.33 17.94 -18.96
C ASP A 78 -17.73 17.10 -20.10
N SER A 79 -16.70 16.30 -19.83
CA SER A 79 -16.10 15.42 -20.83
C SER A 79 -16.80 14.06 -20.93
N SER A 80 -17.08 13.66 -22.17
CA SER A 80 -17.59 12.32 -22.49
C SER A 80 -16.49 11.27 -22.65
N SER A 81 -15.21 11.68 -22.58
CA SER A 81 -14.05 10.88 -22.93
C SER A 81 -13.29 10.35 -21.72
N TYR A 82 -13.99 9.89 -20.68
CA TYR A 82 -13.29 9.26 -19.55
C TYR A 82 -12.59 7.99 -20.01
N ASN A 83 -11.30 7.89 -19.71
CA ASN A 83 -10.54 6.69 -19.98
C ASN A 83 -10.70 5.70 -18.82
N TYR A 84 -11.48 4.63 -19.05
CA TYR A 84 -11.70 3.58 -18.05
C TYR A 84 -10.46 2.74 -17.74
N HIS A 85 -9.29 3.03 -18.32
CA HIS A 85 -8.03 2.31 -18.03
C HIS A 85 -7.68 2.24 -16.54
N ASP A 86 -8.11 3.20 -15.72
CA ASP A 86 -7.93 3.14 -14.26
C ASP A 86 -8.66 1.94 -13.62
N PHE A 87 -9.78 1.50 -14.22
CA PHE A 87 -10.59 0.38 -13.76
C PHE A 87 -10.10 -0.98 -14.26
N ASP A 88 -9.23 -1.03 -15.28
CA ASP A 88 -8.72 -2.27 -15.89
C ASP A 88 -8.02 -3.19 -14.89
N LYS A 89 -7.55 -2.64 -13.77
CA LYS A 89 -6.85 -3.36 -12.71
C LYS A 89 -7.75 -3.76 -11.54
N PHE A 90 -9.01 -3.34 -11.51
CA PHE A 90 -9.87 -3.57 -10.34
C PHE A 90 -10.24 -5.05 -10.15
N TRP A 91 -10.11 -5.88 -11.21
CA TRP A 91 -10.31 -7.32 -11.09
C TRP A 91 -9.34 -7.98 -10.09
N TYR A 92 -8.18 -7.39 -9.81
CA TYR A 92 -7.27 -7.90 -8.79
C TYR A 92 -7.89 -7.90 -7.39
N TYR A 93 -8.84 -6.99 -7.10
CA TYR A 93 -9.58 -7.00 -5.83
C TYR A 93 -10.48 -8.23 -5.66
N LEU A 94 -10.74 -9.00 -6.72
CA LEU A 94 -11.41 -10.30 -6.59
C LEU A 94 -10.57 -11.31 -5.78
N THR A 95 -9.24 -11.20 -5.80
CA THR A 95 -8.35 -12.04 -4.98
C THR A 95 -8.58 -11.80 -3.49
N PHE A 96 -8.80 -10.54 -3.12
CA PHE A 96 -9.15 -10.14 -1.76
C PHE A 96 -10.45 -10.82 -1.29
N PHE A 97 -11.52 -10.78 -2.10
CA PHE A 97 -12.78 -11.48 -1.78
C PHE A 97 -12.60 -13.00 -1.67
N ALA A 98 -11.77 -13.58 -2.54
CA ALA A 98 -11.46 -15.01 -2.50
C ALA A 98 -10.74 -15.41 -1.21
N ILE A 99 -9.72 -14.64 -0.80
CA ILE A 99 -8.99 -14.87 0.47
C ILE A 99 -9.94 -14.74 1.66
N THR A 100 -10.72 -13.67 1.76
CA THR A 100 -11.67 -13.44 2.86
C THR A 100 -12.66 -14.59 3.02
N THR A 101 -13.20 -15.09 1.90
CA THR A 101 -14.26 -16.09 1.94
C THR A 101 -13.76 -17.51 2.10
N SER A 102 -12.56 -17.83 1.62
CA SER A 102 -12.12 -19.23 1.44
C SER A 102 -10.80 -19.60 2.11
N LEU A 103 -10.04 -18.64 2.68
CA LEU A 103 -8.82 -18.94 3.43
C LEU A 103 -9.13 -19.81 4.66
N LYS A 104 -8.34 -20.87 4.86
CA LYS A 104 -8.41 -21.72 6.06
C LYS A 104 -7.30 -21.36 7.03
N LYS A 105 -7.62 -21.36 8.33
CA LYS A 105 -6.69 -21.05 9.43
C LYS A 105 -5.34 -21.77 9.32
N LYS A 106 -5.34 -23.06 8.95
CA LYS A 106 -4.12 -23.85 8.82
C LYS A 106 -3.16 -23.34 7.73
N PHE A 107 -3.65 -22.63 6.71
CA PHE A 107 -2.83 -22.11 5.62
C PHE A 107 -2.27 -20.71 5.88
N LEU A 108 -2.82 -19.99 6.86
CA LEU A 108 -2.44 -18.61 7.15
C LEU A 108 -0.95 -18.44 7.47
N PRO A 109 -0.30 -19.29 8.29
CA PRO A 109 1.15 -19.15 8.54
C PRO A 109 1.97 -19.37 7.26
N TYR A 110 1.62 -20.35 6.44
CA TYR A 110 2.33 -20.65 5.19
C TYR A 110 2.21 -19.51 4.17
N LEU A 111 1.05 -18.85 4.12
CA LEU A 111 0.81 -17.67 3.30
C LEU A 111 1.77 -16.52 3.69
N LEU A 112 1.89 -16.24 5.00
CA LEU A 112 2.80 -15.21 5.53
C LEU A 112 4.26 -15.58 5.29
N TYR A 113 4.66 -16.83 5.57
CA TYR A 113 6.03 -17.29 5.34
C TYR A 113 6.42 -17.25 3.87
N SER A 114 5.48 -17.53 2.97
CA SER A 114 5.71 -17.47 1.54
C SER A 114 5.98 -16.05 1.04
N PHE A 115 5.21 -15.07 1.51
CA PHE A 115 5.48 -13.64 1.27
C PHE A 115 6.84 -13.22 1.83
N ILE A 116 7.14 -13.58 3.09
CA ILE A 116 8.41 -13.24 3.74
C ILE A 116 9.59 -13.86 2.99
N PHE A 117 9.47 -15.12 2.56
CA PHE A 117 10.50 -15.82 1.82
C PHE A 117 10.77 -15.14 0.47
N ALA A 118 9.71 -14.80 -0.27
CA ALA A 118 9.82 -14.05 -1.52
C ALA A 118 10.48 -12.67 -1.32
N MET A 119 10.09 -11.92 -0.28
CA MET A 119 10.74 -10.66 0.07
C MET A 119 12.22 -10.86 0.44
N SER A 120 12.58 -11.96 1.07
CA SER A 120 13.97 -12.26 1.43
C SER A 120 14.83 -12.50 0.19
N ILE A 121 14.28 -13.17 -0.83
CA ILE A 121 14.93 -13.31 -2.15
C ILE A 121 15.12 -11.93 -2.80
N ASP A 122 14.08 -11.10 -2.81
CA ASP A 122 14.14 -9.74 -3.37
C ASP A 122 15.21 -8.88 -2.68
N ILE A 123 15.28 -8.94 -1.34
CA ILE A 123 16.30 -8.24 -0.55
C ILE A 123 17.72 -8.73 -0.91
N ILE A 124 17.94 -10.04 -1.03
CA ILE A 124 19.25 -10.60 -1.42
C ILE A 124 19.65 -10.09 -2.81
N LEU A 125 18.70 -10.08 -3.76
CA LEU A 125 18.92 -9.57 -5.10
C LEU A 125 19.24 -8.08 -5.11
N SER A 126 18.56 -7.30 -4.28
CA SER A 126 18.82 -5.88 -4.08
C SER A 126 20.23 -5.64 -3.53
N TYR A 127 20.67 -6.40 -2.53
CA TYR A 127 22.04 -6.25 -2.02
C TYR A 127 23.11 -6.60 -3.03
N GLY A 128 22.93 -7.63 -3.87
CA GLY A 128 23.89 -7.89 -4.92
C GLY A 128 23.89 -6.84 -6.04
N MET A 129 22.78 -6.14 -6.27
CA MET A 129 22.79 -4.93 -7.12
C MET A 129 23.57 -3.79 -6.48
N PHE A 130 23.37 -3.55 -5.18
CA PHE A 130 24.10 -2.54 -4.42
C PHE A 130 25.61 -2.79 -4.40
N LEU A 131 26.02 -4.05 -4.29
CA LEU A 131 27.42 -4.49 -4.35
C LEU A 131 27.95 -4.64 -5.78
N GLU A 132 27.19 -4.23 -6.80
CA GLU A 132 27.56 -4.29 -8.21
C GLU A 132 27.85 -5.71 -8.74
N PHE A 133 27.38 -6.76 -8.07
CA PHE A 133 27.49 -8.14 -8.56
C PHE A 133 26.62 -8.40 -9.80
N TRP A 134 25.50 -7.69 -9.94
CA TRP A 134 24.62 -7.77 -11.10
C TRP A 134 23.80 -6.49 -11.27
N SER A 135 23.23 -6.29 -12.46
CA SER A 135 22.20 -5.30 -12.72
C SER A 135 20.93 -5.99 -13.21
N LEU A 136 19.77 -5.48 -12.77
CA LEU A 136 18.46 -5.97 -13.16
C LEU A 136 17.65 -4.83 -13.76
N LYS A 137 16.63 -5.17 -14.55
CA LYS A 137 15.85 -4.22 -15.37
C LYS A 137 15.41 -2.94 -14.64
N HIS A 138 15.05 -3.03 -13.36
CA HIS A 138 14.40 -1.94 -12.64
C HIS A 138 15.33 -1.10 -11.76
N GLY A 139 16.59 -1.46 -11.59
CA GLY A 139 17.46 -0.78 -10.64
C GLY A 139 18.94 -0.85 -10.96
N THR A 140 19.70 -0.04 -10.23
CA THR A 140 21.16 0.10 -10.33
C THR A 140 21.78 0.01 -8.94
N ALA A 141 23.11 0.09 -8.82
CA ALA A 141 23.77 0.12 -7.52
C ALA A 141 23.30 1.28 -6.63
N ILE A 142 22.98 2.43 -7.24
CA ILE A 142 22.51 3.64 -6.54
C ILE A 142 21.04 3.52 -6.10
N ASN A 143 20.26 2.69 -6.79
CA ASN A 143 18.85 2.45 -6.46
C ASN A 143 18.51 0.97 -6.71
N PRO A 144 18.91 0.09 -5.78
CA PRO A 144 18.94 -1.35 -6.03
C PRO A 144 17.54 -1.98 -5.89
N THR A 145 16.74 -1.88 -6.95
CA THR A 145 15.35 -2.35 -6.97
C THR A 145 15.17 -3.48 -8.01
N PRO A 146 15.09 -4.76 -7.60
CA PRO A 146 15.16 -5.89 -8.53
C PRO A 146 13.97 -6.02 -9.49
N PHE A 147 12.75 -6.14 -8.94
CA PHE A 147 11.56 -6.55 -9.72
C PHE A 147 10.53 -5.45 -9.94
N MET A 148 10.64 -4.34 -9.21
CA MET A 148 9.67 -3.24 -9.24
C MET A 148 10.36 -1.89 -9.08
N ASN A 149 9.63 -0.80 -9.32
CA ASN A 149 10.18 0.53 -9.13
C ASN A 149 10.40 0.82 -7.63
N HIS A 150 11.21 1.82 -7.32
CA HIS A 150 11.56 2.18 -5.95
C HIS A 150 10.38 2.67 -5.10
N LEU A 151 9.27 3.12 -5.70
CA LEU A 151 8.07 3.51 -4.97
C LEU A 151 7.37 2.26 -4.41
N GLU A 152 7.02 1.32 -5.30
CA GLU A 152 6.38 0.04 -4.94
C GLU A 152 7.29 -0.77 -3.99
N TYR A 153 8.58 -0.88 -4.32
CA TYR A 153 9.54 -1.67 -3.53
C TYR A 153 9.69 -1.13 -2.10
N SER A 154 9.68 0.21 -1.92
CA SER A 154 9.78 0.81 -0.59
C SER A 154 8.59 0.49 0.32
N ILE A 155 7.40 0.34 -0.24
CA ILE A 155 6.21 -0.05 0.53
C ILE A 155 6.31 -1.52 0.95
N LEU A 156 6.72 -2.41 0.04
CA LEU A 156 6.91 -3.83 0.34
C LEU A 156 8.01 -4.03 1.40
N LEU A 157 9.13 -3.30 1.30
CA LEU A 157 10.18 -3.30 2.32
C LEU A 157 9.67 -2.80 3.66
N ALA A 158 8.93 -1.68 3.69
CA ALA A 158 8.34 -1.18 4.94
C ALA A 158 7.46 -2.24 5.60
N VAL A 159 6.58 -2.90 4.82
CA VAL A 159 5.72 -3.98 5.33
C VAL A 159 6.54 -5.16 5.84
N VAL A 160 7.52 -5.68 5.09
CA VAL A 160 8.29 -6.85 5.53
C VAL A 160 9.16 -6.55 6.75
N SER A 161 9.77 -5.36 6.82
CA SER A 161 10.52 -4.93 8.00
C SER A 161 9.63 -4.86 9.24
N LEU A 162 8.40 -4.32 9.11
CA LEU A 162 7.42 -4.29 10.19
C LEU A 162 6.94 -5.69 10.60
N VAL A 163 6.82 -6.63 9.65
CA VAL A 163 6.53 -8.04 9.94
C VAL A 163 7.68 -8.67 10.75
N PHE A 164 8.94 -8.46 10.37
CA PHE A 164 10.08 -8.95 11.15
C PHE A 164 10.14 -8.33 12.54
N PHE A 165 9.91 -7.02 12.65
CA PHE A 165 9.84 -6.32 13.94
C PHE A 165 8.72 -6.88 14.83
N ASN A 166 7.54 -7.14 14.27
CA ASN A 166 6.43 -7.74 14.98
C ASN A 166 6.79 -9.15 15.50
N LYS A 167 7.39 -10.00 14.65
CA LYS A 167 7.85 -11.34 15.05
C LYS A 167 8.93 -11.28 16.13
N LEU A 168 9.85 -10.32 16.04
CA LEU A 168 10.89 -10.07 17.04
C LEU A 168 10.29 -9.74 18.42
N ILE A 169 9.30 -8.84 18.46
CA ILE A 169 8.62 -8.42 19.69
C ILE A 169 7.81 -9.56 20.31
N LEU A 170 7.08 -10.32 19.49
CA LEU A 170 6.22 -11.41 19.97
C LEU A 170 7.02 -12.64 20.44
N THR A 171 8.25 -12.81 19.97
CA THR A 171 9.13 -13.90 20.39
C THR A 171 9.75 -13.60 21.77
N LYS A 172 9.26 -14.27 22.82
CA LYS A 172 9.69 -14.00 24.21
C LYS A 172 11.10 -14.51 24.51
N SER A 173 11.40 -15.77 24.19
CA SER A 173 12.68 -16.41 24.49
C SER A 173 13.80 -15.93 23.57
N VAL A 174 14.99 -15.73 24.15
CA VAL A 174 16.21 -15.56 23.36
C VAL A 174 16.53 -16.90 22.71
N SER A 175 16.30 -16.97 21.40
CA SER A 175 16.44 -18.17 20.58
C SER A 175 17.07 -17.82 19.25
N VAL A 176 17.60 -18.81 18.53
CA VAL A 176 18.12 -18.62 17.16
C VAL A 176 17.08 -17.91 16.29
N LEU A 177 15.81 -18.31 16.41
CA LEU A 177 14.69 -17.70 15.70
C LEU A 177 14.56 -16.19 16.00
N LYS A 178 14.66 -15.78 17.27
CA LYS A 178 14.59 -14.37 17.67
C LYS A 178 15.74 -13.56 17.08
N ILE A 179 16.94 -14.14 17.08
CA ILE A 179 18.14 -13.55 16.47
C ILE A 179 17.95 -13.42 14.96
N THR A 180 17.42 -14.45 14.29
CA THR A 180 17.08 -14.39 12.86
C THR A 180 16.11 -13.26 12.56
N TYR A 181 15.05 -13.08 13.34
CA TYR A 181 14.12 -11.96 13.16
C TYR A 181 14.77 -10.60 13.37
N LEU A 182 15.68 -10.47 14.34
CA LEU A 182 16.45 -9.24 14.54
C LEU A 182 17.35 -8.94 13.33
N ILE A 183 18.11 -9.91 12.85
CA ILE A 183 18.99 -9.77 11.69
C ILE A 183 18.17 -9.39 10.45
N MET A 184 17.06 -10.10 10.19
CA MET A 184 16.21 -9.81 9.04
C MET A 184 15.52 -8.44 9.14
N PHE A 185 15.13 -8.01 10.35
CA PHE A 185 14.65 -6.66 10.58
C PHE A 185 15.72 -5.61 10.22
N ILE A 186 16.95 -5.79 10.68
CA ILE A 186 18.07 -4.88 10.39
C ILE A 186 18.37 -4.85 8.89
N ILE A 187 18.54 -6.02 8.26
CA ILE A 187 18.85 -6.16 6.83
C ILE A 187 17.76 -5.49 5.98
N SER A 188 16.48 -5.80 6.22
CA SER A 188 15.39 -5.19 5.45
C SER A 188 15.28 -3.68 5.69
N THR A 189 15.53 -3.21 6.91
CA THR A 189 15.53 -1.78 7.24
C THR A 189 16.67 -1.06 6.52
N ILE A 190 17.90 -1.59 6.56
CA ILE A 190 19.03 -1.00 5.82
C ILE A 190 18.68 -0.93 4.33
N ASN A 191 18.13 -2.00 3.75
CA ASN A 191 17.74 -2.02 2.34
C ASN A 191 16.70 -0.92 2.01
N LEU A 192 15.72 -0.67 2.89
CA LEU A 192 14.74 0.41 2.76
C LEU A 192 15.38 1.81 2.70
N PHE A 193 16.51 2.01 3.39
CA PHE A 193 17.26 3.27 3.39
C PHE A 193 18.37 3.34 2.32
N LEU A 194 18.68 2.23 1.64
CA LEU A 194 19.56 2.23 0.46
C LEU A 194 18.81 2.70 -0.81
N ILE A 195 17.54 2.32 -0.95
CA ILE A 195 16.72 2.71 -2.10
C ILE A 195 16.16 4.13 -1.98
N GLN A 196 15.73 4.72 -3.10
CA GLN A 196 15.26 6.12 -3.16
C GLN A 196 13.75 6.32 -2.88
N GLY A 197 13.11 5.40 -2.13
CA GLY A 197 11.67 5.40 -1.85
C GLY A 197 11.29 6.08 -0.53
N ARG A 198 11.03 7.39 -0.57
CA ARG A 198 10.72 8.22 0.63
C ARG A 198 9.42 7.83 1.34
N ILE A 199 8.39 7.44 0.59
CA ILE A 199 7.07 7.17 1.15
C ILE A 199 7.08 5.90 2.01
N GLY A 200 7.79 4.85 1.57
CA GLY A 200 8.02 3.66 2.37
C GLY A 200 8.78 3.95 3.67
N GLN A 201 9.82 4.78 3.60
CA GLN A 201 10.60 5.21 4.78
C GLN A 201 9.74 5.98 5.79
N LEU A 202 8.94 6.96 5.34
CA LEU A 202 8.02 7.70 6.21
C LEU A 202 6.96 6.79 6.84
N SER A 203 6.33 5.95 6.00
CA SER A 203 5.32 4.98 6.43
C SER A 203 5.86 4.01 7.48
N PHE A 204 7.12 3.57 7.32
CA PHE A 204 7.82 2.70 8.26
C PHE A 204 8.02 3.37 9.62
N PHE A 205 8.52 4.61 9.67
CA PHE A 205 8.74 5.32 10.94
C PHE A 205 7.45 5.51 11.74
N LEU A 206 6.39 5.95 11.07
CA LEU A 206 5.09 6.19 11.70
C LEU A 206 4.48 4.88 12.20
N SER A 207 4.66 3.80 11.44
CA SER A 207 4.20 2.47 11.83
C SER A 207 4.96 1.94 13.05
N ILE A 208 6.29 2.07 13.09
CA ILE A 208 7.10 1.69 14.26
C ILE A 208 6.69 2.51 15.48
N PHE A 209 6.55 3.83 15.33
CA PHE A 209 6.09 4.71 16.41
C PHE A 209 4.78 4.20 17.01
N ILE A 210 3.77 3.97 16.16
CA ILE A 210 2.45 3.50 16.57
C ILE A 210 2.52 2.11 17.21
N LEU A 211 3.28 1.17 16.64
CA LEU A 211 3.44 -0.17 17.20
C LEU A 211 4.08 -0.16 18.59
N ILE A 212 5.13 0.64 18.80
CA ILE A 212 5.78 0.78 20.12
C ILE A 212 4.80 1.37 21.13
N ILE A 213 4.07 2.42 20.74
CA ILE A 213 3.04 3.03 21.59
C ILE A 213 1.97 2.01 21.98
N PHE A 214 1.51 1.14 21.07
CA PHE A 214 0.53 0.10 21.38
C PHE A 214 1.10 -1.05 22.23
N TYR A 215 2.36 -1.42 22.01
CA TYR A 215 2.99 -2.55 22.69
C TYR A 215 3.23 -2.27 24.18
N PHE A 216 3.73 -1.07 24.51
CA PHE A 216 4.06 -0.73 25.89
C PHE A 216 2.83 -0.24 26.68
N LYS A 217 2.68 -0.73 27.92
CA LYS A 217 1.64 -0.26 28.86
C LYS A 217 1.85 1.21 29.23
N ASN A 218 3.09 1.58 29.58
CA ASN A 218 3.44 2.95 29.92
C ASN A 218 3.71 3.77 28.65
N LYS A 219 2.73 4.61 28.26
CA LYS A 219 2.77 5.41 27.03
C LYS A 219 3.88 6.46 27.02
N PHE A 220 4.24 6.99 28.19
CA PHE A 220 5.33 7.94 28.31
C PHE A 220 6.68 7.28 27.98
N LYS A 221 6.99 6.12 28.58
CA LYS A 221 8.21 5.37 28.24
C LYS A 221 8.22 4.95 26.76
N ALA A 222 7.07 4.50 26.25
CA ALA A 222 6.91 4.10 24.85
C ALA A 222 7.26 5.25 23.87
N PHE A 223 6.79 6.46 24.18
CA PHE A 223 7.11 7.66 23.41
C PHE A 223 8.62 7.91 23.35
N PHE A 224 9.32 7.91 24.49
CA PHE A 224 10.78 8.08 24.48
C PHE A 224 11.51 6.95 23.76
N TYR A 225 11.12 5.68 23.95
CA TYR A 225 11.73 4.57 23.22
C TYR A 225 11.54 4.70 21.70
N SER A 226 10.36 5.11 21.26
CA SER A 226 10.07 5.31 19.85
C SER A 226 10.88 6.46 19.25
N ILE A 227 10.97 7.61 19.93
CA ILE A 227 11.77 8.75 19.47
C ILE A 227 13.25 8.38 19.43
N THR A 228 13.79 7.75 20.48
CA THR A 228 15.19 7.33 20.50
C THR A 228 15.51 6.39 19.34
N LEU A 229 14.66 5.39 19.08
CA LEU A 229 14.85 4.46 17.97
C LEU A 229 14.81 5.17 16.62
N ILE A 230 13.81 6.03 16.39
CA ILE A 230 13.65 6.79 15.15
C ILE A 230 14.85 7.73 14.93
N SER A 231 15.28 8.44 15.97
CA SER A 231 16.44 9.33 15.92
C SER A 231 17.72 8.58 15.58
N ILE A 232 17.94 7.39 16.17
CA ILE A 232 19.09 6.55 15.83
C ILE A 232 19.05 6.15 14.35
N ILE A 233 17.90 5.67 13.86
CA ILE A 233 17.77 5.24 12.46
C ILE A 233 17.99 6.43 11.51
N LEU A 234 17.39 7.59 11.78
CA LEU A 234 17.55 8.80 10.95
C LEU A 234 18.99 9.30 10.94
N PHE A 235 19.62 9.39 12.13
CA PHE A 235 21.01 9.82 12.26
C PHE A 235 21.95 8.87 11.52
N SER A 236 21.83 7.57 11.76
CA SER A 236 22.62 6.56 11.05
C SER A 236 22.37 6.59 9.55
N SER A 237 21.13 6.72 9.09
CA SER A 237 20.80 6.76 7.66
C SER A 237 21.38 7.99 6.97
N TYR A 238 21.36 9.17 7.62
CA TYR A 238 21.93 10.40 7.07
C TYR A 238 23.46 10.33 6.92
N HIS A 239 24.14 9.64 7.83
CA HIS A 239 25.60 9.53 7.81
C HIS A 239 26.14 8.32 7.06
N LEU A 240 25.36 7.24 6.92
CA LEU A 240 25.79 5.97 6.33
C LEU A 240 25.19 5.69 4.95
N SER A 241 24.08 6.33 4.56
CA SER A 241 23.45 6.15 3.24
C SER A 241 23.53 7.43 2.41
N ASP A 242 24.36 7.41 1.37
CA ASP A 242 24.48 8.51 0.41
C ASP A 242 23.15 8.77 -0.31
N SER A 243 22.41 7.69 -0.62
CA SER A 243 21.08 7.75 -1.23
C SER A 243 20.09 8.52 -0.34
N PHE A 244 20.05 8.19 0.96
CA PHE A 244 19.18 8.88 1.91
C PHE A 244 19.56 10.35 2.09
N LYS A 245 20.86 10.63 2.27
CA LYS A 245 21.39 12.00 2.40
C LYS A 245 21.06 12.85 1.18
N TYR A 246 21.30 12.33 -0.02
CA TYR A 246 20.98 12.99 -1.28
C TYR A 246 19.49 13.32 -1.40
N ARG A 247 18.62 12.34 -1.09
CA ARG A 247 17.15 12.50 -1.20
C ARG A 247 16.58 13.48 -0.17
N LEU A 248 17.17 13.55 1.02
CA LEU A 248 16.81 14.55 2.03
C LEU A 248 17.17 15.96 1.56
N ASN A 249 18.40 16.16 1.09
CA ASN A 249 18.86 17.45 0.56
C ASN A 249 18.04 17.90 -0.66
N GLN A 250 17.71 16.97 -1.56
CA GLN A 250 16.82 17.23 -2.69
C GLN A 250 15.43 17.66 -2.23
N THR A 251 14.88 17.03 -1.19
CA THR A 251 13.57 17.42 -0.63
C THR A 251 13.58 18.86 -0.12
N ILE A 252 14.62 19.25 0.62
CA ILE A 252 14.78 20.61 1.14
C ILE A 252 14.88 21.61 0.00
N ALA A 253 15.68 21.30 -1.03
CA ALA A 253 15.84 22.15 -2.20
C ALA A 253 14.53 22.30 -3.01
N ASP A 254 13.82 21.20 -3.26
CA ASP A 254 12.53 21.19 -3.98
C ASP A 254 11.50 22.07 -3.25
N VAL A 255 11.35 21.88 -1.94
CA VAL A 255 10.39 22.66 -1.12
C VAL A 255 10.75 24.16 -1.13
N LYS A 256 12.04 24.49 -1.02
CA LYS A 256 12.51 25.88 -1.09
C LYS A 256 12.19 26.52 -2.44
N ASN A 257 12.43 25.79 -3.55
CA ASN A 257 12.12 26.27 -4.89
C ASN A 257 10.62 26.51 -5.10
N VAL A 258 9.75 25.63 -4.58
CA VAL A 258 8.29 25.82 -4.63
C VAL A 258 7.86 27.08 -3.89
N ILE A 259 8.36 27.29 -2.67
CA ILE A 259 7.94 28.41 -1.81
C ILE A 259 8.50 29.75 -2.33
N GLU A 260 9.79 29.80 -2.63
CA GLU A 260 10.48 31.06 -2.94
C GLU A 260 10.39 31.46 -4.41
N LYS A 261 10.42 30.46 -5.32
CA LYS A 261 10.51 30.69 -6.76
C LYS A 261 9.25 30.30 -7.52
N LYS A 262 8.25 29.71 -6.84
CA LYS A 262 7.09 29.08 -7.47
C LYS A 262 7.49 28.10 -8.58
N ASP A 263 8.60 27.38 -8.36
CA ASP A 263 9.08 26.37 -9.27
C ASP A 263 8.59 24.98 -8.81
N PHE A 264 7.68 24.39 -9.58
CA PHE A 264 7.05 23.12 -9.28
C PHE A 264 7.64 21.95 -10.09
N SER A 265 8.79 22.13 -10.74
CA SER A 265 9.45 21.07 -11.54
C SER A 265 9.97 19.89 -10.72
N GLY A 266 10.26 20.11 -9.43
CA GLY A 266 10.72 19.08 -8.50
C GLY A 266 9.63 18.09 -8.09
N SER A 267 10.01 16.98 -7.48
CA SER A 267 9.07 15.91 -7.09
C SER A 267 8.06 16.37 -6.03
N TRP A 268 8.45 17.29 -5.15
CA TRP A 268 7.52 17.93 -4.21
C TRP A 268 6.72 19.06 -4.85
N GLY A 269 7.26 19.69 -5.90
CA GLY A 269 6.53 20.65 -6.72
C GLY A 269 5.33 20.00 -7.40
N ILE A 270 5.52 18.88 -8.09
CA ILE A 270 4.42 18.13 -8.71
C ILE A 270 3.34 17.73 -7.68
N ARG A 271 3.72 17.37 -6.45
CA ARG A 271 2.73 17.10 -5.38
C ARG A 271 2.00 18.36 -4.95
N ALA A 272 2.72 19.48 -4.83
CA ALA A 272 2.12 20.77 -4.46
C ALA A 272 1.15 21.28 -5.53
N SER A 273 1.39 21.03 -6.82
CA SER A 273 0.43 21.40 -7.87
C SER A 273 -0.90 20.67 -7.72
N ALA A 274 -0.90 19.40 -7.28
CA ALA A 274 -2.14 18.66 -7.02
C ALA A 274 -2.99 19.31 -5.91
N TRP A 275 -2.37 19.89 -4.88
CA TRP A 275 -3.08 20.67 -3.87
C TRP A 275 -3.70 21.93 -4.45
N VAL A 276 -2.95 22.67 -5.29
CA VAL A 276 -3.45 23.88 -5.96
C VAL A 276 -4.63 23.56 -6.86
N VAL A 277 -4.51 22.50 -7.68
CA VAL A 277 -5.57 22.05 -8.57
C VAL A 277 -6.82 21.65 -7.78
N THR A 278 -6.67 20.78 -6.78
CA THR A 278 -7.80 20.32 -5.96
C THR A 278 -8.48 21.50 -5.26
N TYR A 279 -7.71 22.45 -4.72
CA TYR A 279 -8.25 23.65 -4.10
C TYR A 279 -9.07 24.49 -5.07
N ASN A 280 -8.60 24.69 -6.30
CA ASN A 280 -9.32 25.45 -7.32
C ASN A 280 -10.60 24.74 -7.79
N ILE A 281 -10.58 23.42 -7.96
CA ILE A 281 -11.80 22.65 -8.26
C ILE A 281 -12.83 22.81 -7.14
N LEU A 282 -12.40 22.72 -5.89
CA LEU A 282 -13.30 22.78 -4.74
C LEU A 282 -13.86 24.18 -4.48
N LYS A 283 -13.34 25.26 -5.08
CA LYS A 283 -13.96 26.60 -4.93
C LYS A 283 -15.39 26.62 -5.46
N ASP A 284 -15.60 25.99 -6.60
CA ASP A 284 -16.89 26.00 -7.30
C ASP A 284 -17.67 24.70 -7.06
N ASN A 285 -16.98 23.58 -6.77
CA ASN A 285 -17.57 22.25 -6.67
C ASN A 285 -17.29 21.53 -5.34
N ILE A 286 -17.54 22.18 -4.19
CA ILE A 286 -17.20 21.65 -2.86
C ILE A 286 -17.77 20.25 -2.61
N LEU A 287 -19.07 20.05 -2.89
CA LEU A 287 -19.77 18.82 -2.47
C LEU A 287 -19.53 17.64 -3.42
N PHE A 288 -19.58 17.89 -4.73
CA PHE A 288 -19.60 16.84 -5.75
C PHE A 288 -18.30 16.75 -6.57
N GLY A 289 -17.38 17.71 -6.43
CA GLY A 289 -16.18 17.78 -7.26
C GLY A 289 -16.54 18.03 -8.73
N THR A 290 -15.54 17.89 -9.60
CA THR A 290 -15.71 18.10 -11.05
C THR A 290 -16.20 16.84 -11.80
N GLY A 291 -16.30 15.72 -11.09
CA GLY A 291 -16.57 14.42 -11.69
C GLY A 291 -15.30 13.74 -12.18
N ILE A 292 -15.29 12.40 -12.14
CA ILE A 292 -14.08 11.61 -12.42
C ILE A 292 -13.60 11.73 -13.87
N ALA A 293 -14.49 12.07 -14.82
CA ALA A 293 -14.11 12.16 -16.23
C ALA A 293 -13.21 13.36 -16.54
N ASP A 294 -13.36 14.44 -15.78
CA ASP A 294 -12.72 15.72 -16.06
C ASP A 294 -11.39 15.93 -15.34
N LEU A 295 -11.00 15.02 -14.44
CA LEU A 295 -9.82 15.15 -13.59
C LEU A 295 -8.56 15.57 -14.37
N ASP A 296 -8.24 14.88 -15.47
CA ASP A 296 -7.05 15.15 -16.26
C ASP A 296 -7.13 16.49 -17.01
N LEU A 297 -8.32 16.82 -17.52
CA LEU A 297 -8.56 18.07 -18.26
C LEU A 297 -8.50 19.27 -17.31
N ASP A 298 -9.11 19.17 -16.14
CA ASP A 298 -9.06 20.22 -15.13
C ASP A 298 -7.68 20.39 -14.52
N TYR A 299 -6.95 19.30 -14.31
CA TYR A 299 -5.57 19.36 -13.85
C TYR A 299 -4.69 20.14 -14.84
N LYS A 300 -4.84 19.85 -16.15
CA LYS A 300 -4.18 20.58 -17.24
C LYS A 300 -4.53 22.05 -17.23
N ARG A 301 -5.82 22.35 -17.32
CA ARG A 301 -6.37 23.71 -17.40
C ARG A 301 -5.94 24.57 -16.23
N ILE A 302 -6.02 24.05 -15.00
CA ILE A 302 -5.71 24.83 -13.80
C ILE A 302 -4.21 25.08 -13.67
N ILE A 303 -3.36 24.11 -14.00
CA ILE A 303 -1.91 24.32 -13.98
C ILE A 303 -1.48 25.41 -14.97
N GLU A 304 -2.08 25.45 -16.16
CA GLU A 304 -1.84 26.49 -17.16
C GLU A 304 -2.27 27.88 -16.66
N ILE A 305 -3.49 27.98 -16.11
CA ILE A 305 -4.05 29.25 -15.60
C ILE A 305 -3.22 29.79 -14.44
N GLU A 306 -2.88 28.94 -13.48
CA GLU A 306 -2.13 29.33 -12.28
C GLU A 306 -0.63 29.50 -12.55
N LYS A 307 -0.18 29.23 -13.79
CA LYS A 307 1.23 29.24 -14.21
C LYS A 307 2.12 28.46 -13.25
N VAL A 308 1.57 27.37 -12.70
CA VAL A 308 2.24 26.52 -11.70
C VAL A 308 3.40 25.76 -12.34
N VAL A 309 3.47 25.67 -13.67
CA VAL A 309 4.53 24.96 -14.38
C VAL A 309 4.98 25.76 -15.60
N GLN A 310 6.29 26.08 -15.69
CA GLN A 310 6.95 26.63 -16.89
C GLN A 310 7.65 25.54 -17.74
N VAL A 311 7.19 24.29 -17.66
CA VAL A 311 7.91 23.14 -18.24
C VAL A 311 7.30 22.75 -19.59
N ASN A 312 8.12 22.78 -20.63
CA ASN A 312 7.84 22.32 -22.00
C ASN A 312 7.60 20.79 -22.12
N ASP A 313 7.69 20.05 -21.02
CA ASP A 313 7.54 18.59 -20.98
C ASP A 313 6.57 18.17 -19.87
N THR A 314 5.30 18.41 -20.16
CA THR A 314 4.15 18.05 -19.32
C THR A 314 3.88 16.54 -19.24
N SER A 315 4.61 15.72 -20.01
CA SER A 315 4.38 14.27 -20.16
C SER A 315 4.63 13.47 -18.87
N ALA A 316 5.59 13.89 -18.02
CA ALA A 316 5.87 13.25 -16.74
C ALA A 316 4.80 13.54 -15.67
N MET A 317 4.09 14.67 -15.79
CA MET A 317 3.00 15.07 -14.89
C MET A 317 1.69 14.34 -15.20
N TYR A 318 1.39 14.12 -16.49
CA TYR A 318 0.12 13.51 -16.90
C TYR A 318 0.04 11.99 -16.67
N ASN A 319 1.17 11.29 -16.60
CA ASN A 319 1.18 9.84 -16.44
C ASN A 319 1.13 9.37 -14.96
N GLY A 320 1.16 10.30 -13.99
CA GLY A 320 1.34 10.00 -12.56
C GLY A 320 0.12 10.19 -11.64
N GLY A 321 -0.94 10.86 -12.13
CA GLY A 321 -2.09 11.25 -11.29
C GLY A 321 -1.79 12.40 -10.33
N TYR A 322 -2.62 12.59 -9.30
CA TYR A 322 -2.45 13.66 -8.31
C TYR A 322 -1.33 13.38 -7.30
N HIS A 323 -0.68 12.21 -7.38
CA HIS A 323 0.29 11.71 -6.40
C HIS A 323 -0.23 11.79 -4.95
N ASN A 324 -1.55 11.68 -4.80
CA ASN A 324 -2.28 11.69 -3.54
C ASN A 324 -3.71 11.22 -3.83
N GLU A 325 -4.04 10.01 -3.40
CA GLU A 325 -5.34 9.40 -3.65
C GLU A 325 -6.47 10.18 -2.95
N PHE A 326 -6.20 10.81 -1.80
CA PHE A 326 -7.20 11.64 -1.11
C PHE A 326 -7.55 12.87 -1.94
N LEU A 327 -6.54 13.58 -2.47
CA LEU A 327 -6.77 14.76 -3.29
C LEU A 327 -7.51 14.41 -4.57
N GLU A 328 -7.10 13.35 -5.26
CA GLU A 328 -7.73 12.93 -6.50
C GLU A 328 -9.19 12.57 -6.32
N LEU A 329 -9.49 11.75 -5.31
CA LEU A 329 -10.86 11.37 -4.99
C LEU A 329 -11.69 12.59 -4.61
N THR A 330 -11.11 13.54 -3.87
CA THR A 330 -11.79 14.78 -3.47
C THR A 330 -12.01 15.71 -4.67
N ALA A 331 -11.08 15.81 -5.60
CA ALA A 331 -11.25 16.56 -6.84
C ALA A 331 -12.36 15.95 -7.71
N ALA A 332 -12.42 14.61 -7.79
CA ALA A 332 -13.41 13.88 -8.58
C ALA A 332 -14.82 13.97 -7.99
N GLY A 333 -14.95 13.77 -6.68
CA GLY A 333 -16.23 13.52 -6.02
C GLY A 333 -16.54 14.47 -4.87
N GLY A 334 -15.74 15.52 -4.67
CA GLY A 334 -15.91 16.53 -3.64
C GLY A 334 -15.76 16.00 -2.21
N LEU A 335 -16.38 16.71 -1.27
CA LEU A 335 -16.38 16.31 0.14
C LEU A 335 -17.05 14.95 0.36
N ILE A 336 -18.00 14.55 -0.49
CA ILE A 336 -18.72 13.28 -0.36
C ILE A 336 -17.77 12.09 -0.58
N SER A 337 -16.97 12.09 -1.65
CA SER A 337 -15.98 11.02 -1.88
C SER A 337 -14.92 10.99 -0.78
N PHE A 338 -14.45 12.16 -0.32
CA PHE A 338 -13.51 12.24 0.79
C PHE A 338 -14.06 11.56 2.05
N LEU A 339 -15.29 11.89 2.45
CA LEU A 339 -15.93 11.30 3.63
C LEU A 339 -16.15 9.79 3.48
N LEU A 340 -16.63 9.35 2.32
CA LEU A 340 -16.77 7.92 2.01
C LEU A 340 -15.43 7.19 2.13
N PHE A 341 -14.35 7.78 1.61
CA PHE A 341 -13.02 7.20 1.66
C PHE A 341 -12.49 7.11 3.10
N ILE A 342 -12.69 8.15 3.93
CA ILE A 342 -12.35 8.11 5.36
C ILE A 342 -13.17 7.04 6.10
N ILE A 343 -14.45 6.88 5.77
CA ILE A 343 -15.32 5.86 6.38
C ILE A 343 -14.81 4.44 6.10
N ILE A 344 -14.25 4.18 4.91
CA ILE A 344 -13.63 2.88 4.59
C ILE A 344 -12.51 2.56 5.60
N PHE A 345 -11.60 3.50 5.85
CA PHE A 345 -10.51 3.31 6.81
C PHE A 345 -10.99 3.25 8.25
N TYR A 346 -12.04 4.01 8.60
CA TYR A 346 -12.69 3.89 9.90
C TYR A 346 -13.17 2.45 10.14
N TYR A 347 -13.91 1.86 9.20
CA TYR A 347 -14.38 0.48 9.35
C TYR A 347 -13.26 -0.55 9.28
N LEU A 348 -12.22 -0.33 8.48
CA LEU A 348 -11.02 -1.17 8.48
C LEU A 348 -10.33 -1.16 9.87
N SER A 349 -10.23 0.02 10.50
CA SER A 349 -9.62 0.14 11.83
C SER A 349 -10.42 -0.58 12.92
N LYS A 350 -11.76 -0.59 12.80
CA LYS A 350 -12.71 -1.16 13.77
C LYS A 350 -12.79 -2.69 13.76
N ILE A 351 -12.23 -3.36 12.75
CA ILE A 351 -12.17 -4.82 12.71
C ILE A 351 -11.42 -5.36 13.94
N GLU A 352 -12.07 -6.17 14.76
CA GLU A 352 -11.46 -6.74 15.95
C GLU A 352 -10.71 -8.03 15.61
N ILE A 353 -9.45 -8.10 16.03
CA ILE A 353 -8.58 -9.28 15.84
C ILE A 353 -7.95 -9.62 17.19
N LYS A 354 -8.14 -10.86 17.64
CA LYS A 354 -7.59 -11.40 18.88
C LYS A 354 -6.17 -11.90 18.71
N ASP A 355 -5.87 -12.53 17.58
CA ASP A 355 -4.52 -12.96 17.26
C ASP A 355 -3.55 -11.76 17.24
N LEU A 356 -2.55 -11.79 18.12
CA LEU A 356 -1.65 -10.66 18.32
C LEU A 356 -0.81 -10.35 17.08
N GLU A 357 -0.40 -11.38 16.33
CA GLU A 357 0.40 -11.20 15.12
C GLU A 357 -0.42 -10.48 14.05
N ILE A 358 -1.61 -11.00 13.74
CA ILE A 358 -2.50 -10.41 12.73
C ILE A 358 -3.03 -9.05 13.17
N ARG A 359 -3.30 -8.85 14.46
CA ARG A 359 -3.72 -7.54 14.99
C ARG A 359 -2.64 -6.47 14.77
N ASN A 360 -1.37 -6.80 15.06
CA ASN A 360 -0.27 -5.87 14.84
C ASN A 360 -0.06 -5.61 13.34
N ILE A 361 -0.17 -6.66 12.50
CA ILE A 361 -0.18 -6.53 11.03
C ILE A 361 -1.25 -5.56 10.55
N LYS A 362 -2.50 -5.70 11.02
CA LYS A 362 -3.58 -4.77 10.71
C LYS A 362 -3.21 -3.32 11.05
N ILE A 363 -2.69 -3.08 12.25
CA ILE A 363 -2.36 -1.74 12.73
C ILE A 363 -1.30 -1.10 11.84
N PHE A 364 -0.15 -1.75 11.64
CA PHE A 364 0.91 -1.14 10.86
C PHE A 364 0.57 -1.08 9.37
N LEU A 365 -0.18 -2.04 8.83
CA LEU A 365 -0.61 -2.00 7.44
C LEU A 365 -1.57 -0.82 7.20
N LEU A 366 -2.48 -0.54 8.14
CA LEU A 366 -3.38 0.62 8.04
C LEU A 366 -2.57 1.92 7.99
N VAL A 367 -1.54 2.04 8.82
CA VAL A 367 -0.63 3.20 8.82
C VAL A 367 0.12 3.28 7.50
N VAL A 368 0.78 2.20 7.08
CA VAL A 368 1.49 2.16 5.80
C VAL A 368 0.57 2.55 4.64
N LEU A 369 -0.64 1.99 4.59
CA LEU A 369 -1.62 2.29 3.55
C LEU A 369 -2.01 3.77 3.55
N LEU A 370 -2.42 4.33 4.70
CA LEU A 370 -2.83 5.74 4.80
C LEU A 370 -1.73 6.71 4.35
N PHE A 371 -0.49 6.49 4.79
CA PHE A 371 0.63 7.36 4.41
C PHE A 371 1.11 7.13 2.98
N SER A 372 0.98 5.91 2.47
CA SER A 372 1.19 5.63 1.05
C SER A 372 0.21 6.46 0.22
N LEU A 373 -1.08 6.41 0.52
CA LEU A 373 -2.13 7.13 -0.22
C LEU A 373 -2.00 8.66 -0.17
N LEU A 374 -1.35 9.21 0.85
CA LEU A 374 -1.03 10.64 0.92
C LEU A 374 0.14 11.04 0.01
N GLY A 375 1.02 10.10 -0.31
CA GLY A 375 2.25 10.37 -1.07
C GLY A 375 2.21 9.95 -2.54
N ASP A 376 1.29 9.04 -2.91
CA ASP A 376 1.08 8.57 -4.28
C ASP A 376 -0.27 7.84 -4.48
N ASN A 377 -0.62 7.57 -5.74
CA ASN A 377 -1.81 6.81 -6.15
C ASN A 377 -1.60 5.28 -6.10
N PHE A 378 -1.20 4.76 -4.93
CA PHE A 378 -0.74 3.37 -4.79
C PHE A 378 -1.80 2.28 -5.02
N LEU A 379 -3.09 2.61 -5.01
CA LEU A 379 -4.13 1.62 -5.29
C LEU A 379 -4.22 1.26 -6.79
N ARG A 380 -3.53 2.00 -7.67
CA ARG A 380 -3.47 1.74 -9.13
C ARG A 380 -2.25 0.94 -9.57
N LEU A 381 -1.24 0.87 -8.70
CA LEU A 381 0.01 0.18 -8.98
C LEU A 381 -0.13 -1.31 -8.68
N GLN A 382 0.31 -2.15 -9.62
CA GLN A 382 0.04 -3.58 -9.59
C GLN A 382 0.60 -4.24 -8.33
N PHE A 383 1.83 -3.93 -7.92
CA PHE A 383 2.45 -4.59 -6.77
C PHE A 383 1.75 -4.21 -5.45
N THR A 384 1.52 -2.92 -5.23
CA THR A 384 0.91 -2.43 -3.98
C THR A 384 -0.57 -2.77 -3.87
N MET A 385 -1.34 -2.71 -4.96
CA MET A 385 -2.74 -3.16 -4.97
C MET A 385 -2.86 -4.64 -4.59
N ASN A 386 -1.97 -5.49 -5.10
CA ASN A 386 -1.98 -6.93 -4.79
C ASN A 386 -1.46 -7.20 -3.36
N LEU A 387 -0.48 -6.43 -2.87
CA LEU A 387 -0.05 -6.44 -1.47
C LEU A 387 -1.21 -6.12 -0.51
N PHE A 388 -1.96 -5.05 -0.78
CA PHE A 388 -3.11 -4.68 0.04
C PHE A 388 -4.24 -5.70 -0.07
N SER A 389 -4.49 -6.25 -1.27
CA SER A 389 -5.48 -7.32 -1.46
C SER A 389 -5.14 -8.57 -0.64
N LEU A 390 -3.86 -8.95 -0.58
CA LEU A 390 -3.37 -10.05 0.26
C LEU A 390 -3.64 -9.78 1.74
N PHE A 391 -3.15 -8.66 2.26
CA PHE A 391 -3.17 -8.42 3.71
C PHE A 391 -4.55 -8.02 4.24
N ILE A 392 -5.33 -7.22 3.52
CA ILE A 392 -6.73 -6.94 3.90
C ILE A 392 -7.55 -8.24 3.84
N GLY A 393 -7.28 -9.10 2.85
CA GLY A 393 -7.91 -10.41 2.71
C GLY A 393 -7.63 -11.29 3.92
N ILE A 394 -6.37 -11.34 4.38
CA ILE A 394 -5.93 -12.02 5.59
C ILE A 394 -6.64 -11.47 6.83
N ILE A 395 -6.71 -10.15 6.99
CA ILE A 395 -7.33 -9.49 8.16
C ILE A 395 -8.80 -9.89 8.29
N LEU A 396 -9.57 -9.79 7.20
CA LEU A 396 -10.98 -10.15 7.20
C LEU A 396 -11.21 -11.67 7.34
N ALA A 397 -10.35 -12.48 6.72
CA ALA A 397 -10.39 -13.93 6.92
C ALA A 397 -10.16 -14.29 8.38
N GLN A 398 -9.21 -13.63 9.05
CA GLN A 398 -8.91 -13.85 10.46
C GLN A 398 -10.09 -13.43 11.36
N GLU A 399 -10.68 -12.25 11.15
CA GLU A 399 -11.87 -11.79 11.89
C GLU A 399 -13.00 -12.82 11.80
N LYS A 400 -13.30 -13.27 10.58
CA LYS A 400 -14.31 -14.31 10.33
C LYS A 400 -13.99 -15.61 11.08
N LEU A 401 -12.74 -16.07 10.99
CA LEU A 401 -12.32 -17.30 11.65
C LEU A 401 -12.52 -17.18 13.16
N GLU A 402 -12.11 -16.06 13.77
CA GLU A 402 -12.28 -15.83 15.21
C GLU A 402 -13.74 -15.75 15.66
N LYS A 403 -14.62 -15.11 14.87
CA LYS A 403 -16.07 -15.08 15.14
C LYS A 403 -16.71 -16.47 15.05
N SER A 404 -16.25 -17.30 14.11
CA SER A 404 -16.78 -18.67 13.95
C SER A 404 -16.43 -19.63 15.08
N PHE A 405 -15.45 -19.30 15.94
CA PHE A 405 -15.11 -20.07 17.14
C PHE A 405 -15.82 -19.56 18.41
N GLN A 406 -16.63 -18.50 18.32
CA GLN A 406 -17.42 -17.95 19.43
C GLN A 406 -18.87 -18.43 19.44
N VAL A 407 -19.26 -19.22 18.43
CA VAL A 407 -20.54 -19.92 18.31
C VAL A 407 -20.24 -21.41 18.41
#